data_AF-A0A965PTN6-F1
#
_entry.id   AF-A0A965PTN6-F1
#
_cell.length_a   1.000
_cell.length_b   1.000
_cell.length_c   1.000
_cell.angle_alpha   90.00
_cell.angle_beta   90.00
_cell.angle_gamma   90.00
#
_symmetry.space_group_name_H-M   'P 1'
#
loop_
_entity.id
_entity.type
_entity.pdbx_description
1 polymer ?
#
loop_
_entity_poly.entity_id
_entity_poly.type
_entity_poly.pdbx_seq_one_letter_code
_entity_poly.pdbx_strand_id
1 'polypeptide(L)'
;MYAGLDLASTYDLTALVLVCPDPSDNSLDILPFFWIPESNAAERSQRDKVDYLGWIRDGHIRVTDGNVTDYTVLHRDISQICEQY
;
A
#
# COMPACT_ATOMS: atom_id res chain seq x y z
N MET A 1 3.62 -1.03 -18.79
CA MET A 1 3.50 -1.03 -17.32
C MET A 1 2.80 -2.30 -16.89
N TYR A 2 3.22 -2.88 -15.77
CA TYR A 2 2.58 -4.01 -15.12
C TYR A 2 2.16 -3.60 -13.71
N ALA A 3 1.13 -4.24 -13.18
CA ALA A 3 0.66 -4.00 -11.81
C ALA A 3 0.42 -5.33 -11.09
N GLY A 4 0.88 -5.42 -9.84
CA GLY A 4 0.55 -6.49 -8.90
C GLY A 4 -0.28 -5.95 -7.75
N LEU A 5 -1.41 -6.58 -7.46
CA LEU A 5 -2.32 -6.19 -6.38
C LEU A 5 -2.48 -7.36 -5.40
N ASP A 6 -2.17 -7.12 -4.14
CA ASP A 6 -2.39 -8.02 -3.02
C ASP A 6 -3.41 -7.41 -2.06
N LEU A 7 -4.55 -8.09 -1.88
CA LEU A 7 -5.68 -7.60 -1.10
C LEU A 7 -5.75 -8.32 0.25
N ALA A 8 -5.55 -7.58 1.32
CA ALA A 8 -5.68 -8.08 2.68
C ALA A 8 -7.09 -7.88 3.24
N SER A 9 -7.62 -8.90 3.91
CA SER A 9 -8.96 -8.88 4.50
C SER A 9 -8.99 -8.25 5.90
N THR A 10 -8.20 -8.76 6.85
CA THR A 10 -8.33 -8.36 8.28
C THR A 10 -7.00 -8.01 8.95
N TYR A 11 -5.96 -8.83 8.77
CA TYR A 11 -4.70 -8.71 9.55
C TYR A 11 -3.43 -8.55 8.73
N ASP A 12 -3.53 -8.43 7.39
CA ASP A 12 -2.40 -8.22 6.49
C ASP A 12 -2.40 -6.82 5.85
N LEU A 13 -1.28 -6.42 5.25
CA LEU A 13 -1.18 -5.16 4.50
C LEU A 13 -1.78 -5.38 3.11
N THR A 14 -2.55 -4.40 2.63
CA THR A 14 -2.90 -4.37 1.22
C THR A 14 -1.78 -3.67 0.46
N ALA A 15 -1.39 -4.19 -0.70
CA ALA A 15 -0.29 -3.66 -1.49
C ALA A 15 -0.64 -3.57 -2.98
N LEU A 16 -0.27 -2.46 -3.62
CA LEU A 16 -0.25 -2.30 -5.07
C LEU A 16 1.20 -2.00 -5.46
N VAL A 17 1.74 -2.75 -6.42
CA VAL A 17 3.09 -2.50 -6.95
C VAL A 17 2.99 -2.28 -8.44
N LEU A 18 3.36 -1.08 -8.89
CA LEU A 18 3.53 -0.80 -10.31
C LEU A 18 4.97 -1.10 -10.71
N VAL A 19 5.13 -1.79 -11.84
CA VAL A 19 6.43 -2.07 -12.46
C VAL A 19 6.43 -1.44 -13.84
N CYS A 20 7.35 -0.49 -14.03
CA CYS A 20 7.47 0.32 -15.23
C CYS A 20 8.84 0.04 -15.87
N PRO A 21 8.92 -0.84 -16.86
CA PRO A 21 10.17 -1.04 -17.60
C PRO A 21 10.51 0.17 -18.45
N ASP A 22 11.75 0.65 -18.36
CA ASP A 22 12.29 1.67 -19.25
C ASP A 22 13.10 0.99 -20.37
N PRO A 23 12.61 1.03 -21.63
CA PRO A 23 13.31 0.42 -22.76
C PRO A 23 14.59 1.16 -23.17
N SER A 24 14.81 2.39 -22.69
CA SER A 24 15.96 3.21 -23.07
C SER A 24 17.26 2.78 -22.39
N ASP A 25 17.17 2.25 -21.16
CA ASP A 25 18.32 1.79 -20.37
C ASP A 25 18.14 0.37 -19.80
N ASN A 26 17.03 -0.30 -20.13
CA ASN A 26 16.68 -1.64 -19.65
C ASN A 26 16.56 -1.72 -18.12
N SER A 27 16.18 -0.61 -17.47
CA SER A 27 15.87 -0.53 -16.05
C SER A 27 14.39 -0.83 -15.76
N LEU A 28 14.08 -1.02 -14.47
CA LEU A 28 12.73 -1.24 -13.97
C LEU A 28 12.47 -0.25 -12.83
N ASP A 29 11.54 0.68 -13.03
CA ASP A 29 11.01 1.49 -11.96
C ASP A 29 9.93 0.70 -11.21
N ILE A 30 10.03 0.68 -9.88
CA ILE A 30 9.09 -0.03 -9.00
C ILE A 30 8.45 0.99 -8.07
N LEU A 31 7.12 1.13 -8.16
CA LEU A 31 6.35 2.03 -7.32
C LEU A 31 5.42 1.23 -6.42
N PRO A 32 5.80 1.00 -5.15
CA PRO A 32 4.97 0.32 -4.19
C PRO A 32 4.04 1.29 -3.45
N PHE A 33 2.80 0.85 -3.24
CA PHE A 33 1.77 1.55 -2.48
C PHE A 33 1.17 0.58 -1.47
N PHE A 34 1.03 1.03 -0.22
CA PHE A 34 0.58 0.18 0.88
C PHE A 34 -0.58 0.82 1.63
N TRP A 35 -1.47 -0.03 2.15
CA TRP A 35 -2.59 0.35 3.01
C TRP A 35 -2.66 -0.52 4.26
N ILE A 36 -3.03 0.09 5.38
CA ILE A 36 -3.30 -0.60 6.66
C ILE A 36 -4.52 0.03 7.35
N PRO A 37 -5.40 -0.77 7.98
CA PRO A 37 -6.44 -0.23 8.87
C PRO A 37 -5.82 0.45 10.10
N GLU A 38 -6.28 1.66 10.44
CA GLU A 38 -5.72 2.48 11.52
C GLU A 38 -5.67 1.72 12.85
N SER A 39 -6.76 1.05 13.22
CA SER A 39 -6.86 0.35 14.50
C SER A 39 -5.86 -0.80 14.63
N ASN A 40 -5.34 -1.30 13.50
CA ASN A 40 -4.48 -2.47 13.47
C ASN A 40 -2.99 -2.08 13.44
N ALA A 41 -2.65 -0.82 13.12
CA ALA A 41 -1.26 -0.40 12.94
C ALA A 41 -0.42 -0.47 14.23
N ALA A 42 -0.99 -0.06 15.36
CA ALA A 42 -0.29 -0.08 16.65
C ALA A 42 -0.03 -1.50 17.15
N GLU A 43 -1.06 -2.36 17.12
CA GLU A 43 -0.95 -3.76 17.53
C GLU A 43 0.04 -4.53 16.64
N ARG A 44 -0.01 -4.30 15.32
CA ARG A 44 0.94 -4.90 14.39
C ARG A 44 2.37 -4.43 14.60
N SER A 45 2.56 -3.15 14.93
CA SER A 45 3.91 -2.65 15.17
C SER A 45 4.59 -3.41 16.31
N GLN A 46 3.81 -3.76 17.35
CA GLN A 46 4.29 -4.58 18.46
C GLN A 46 4.49 -6.06 18.06
N ARG A 47 3.53 -6.65 17.34
CA ARG A 47 3.56 -8.07 16.94
C ARG A 47 4.69 -8.38 15.96
N ASP A 48 4.78 -7.59 14.89
CA ASP A 48 5.69 -7.83 13.77
C ASP A 48 7.08 -7.22 14.03
N LYS A 49 7.22 -6.41 15.09
CA LYS A 49 8.41 -5.64 15.43
C LYS A 49 8.87 -4.70 14.29
N VAL A 50 7.90 -4.15 13.58
CA VAL A 50 8.08 -3.18 12.48
C VAL A 50 7.44 -1.86 12.91
N ASP A 51 8.09 -0.73 12.64
CA ASP A 51 7.54 0.59 13.01
C ASP A 51 6.51 1.09 11.98
N TYR A 52 5.36 0.42 11.89
CA TYR A 52 4.30 0.84 10.96
C TYR A 52 3.77 2.23 11.30
N LEU A 53 3.73 2.60 12.58
CA LEU A 53 3.31 3.94 13.00
C LEU A 53 4.26 5.02 12.48
N GLY A 54 5.57 4.78 12.55
CA GLY A 54 6.58 5.64 11.92
C GLY A 54 6.39 5.74 10.41
N TRP A 55 6.17 4.62 9.74
CA TRP A 55 5.97 4.60 8.28
C TRP A 55 4.69 5.29 7.82
N ILE A 56 3.62 5.20 8.61
CA ILE A 56 2.39 5.98 8.38
C ILE A 56 2.70 7.47 8.51
N ARG A 57 3.36 7.87 9.61
CA ARG A 57 3.72 9.27 9.86
C ARG A 57 4.59 9.84 8.74
N ASP A 58 5.51 9.04 8.21
CA ASP A 58 6.44 9.45 7.16
C ASP A 58 5.81 9.33 5.75
N GLY A 59 4.55 8.88 5.65
CA GLY A 59 3.78 8.84 4.40
C GLY A 59 4.06 7.62 3.51
N HIS A 60 4.79 6.62 4.01
CA HIS A 60 5.09 5.38 3.29
C HIS A 60 3.90 4.41 3.23
N ILE A 61 3.00 4.49 4.21
CA ILE A 61 1.79 3.65 4.28
C ILE A 61 0.57 4.55 4.40
N ARG A 62 -0.45 4.27 3.58
CA ARG A 62 -1.78 4.89 3.68
C ARG A 62 -2.61 4.20 4.73
N VAL A 63 -3.45 4.96 5.41
CA VAL A 63 -4.33 4.42 6.45
C VAL A 63 -5.75 4.39 5.92
N THR A 64 -6.45 3.29 6.17
CA THR A 64 -7.90 3.21 5.99
C THR A 64 -8.59 3.28 7.35
N ASP A 65 -9.72 3.96 7.42
CA ASP A 65 -10.48 4.08 8.66
C ASP A 65 -11.02 2.72 9.12
N GLY A 66 -11.16 2.54 10.44
CA GLY A 66 -11.75 1.34 11.03
C GLY A 66 -10.76 0.18 11.20
N ASN A 67 -11.32 -1.04 11.31
CA ASN A 67 -10.61 -2.27 11.67
C ASN A 67 -10.46 -3.30 10.55
N VAL A 68 -11.01 -2.98 9.37
CA VAL A 68 -10.99 -3.81 8.16
C VAL A 68 -10.61 -2.89 7.00
N THR A 69 -9.95 -3.44 5.98
CA THR A 69 -9.65 -2.71 4.75
C THR A 69 -10.96 -2.22 4.11
N ASP A 70 -11.14 -0.91 3.99
CA ASP A 70 -12.25 -0.33 3.24
C ASP A 70 -11.95 -0.39 1.74
N TYR A 71 -12.58 -1.35 1.05
CA TYR A 71 -12.42 -1.52 -0.39
C TYR A 71 -12.87 -0.31 -1.20
N THR A 72 -13.78 0.53 -0.69
CA THR A 72 -14.21 1.75 -1.39
C THR A 72 -13.08 2.77 -1.45
N VAL A 73 -12.41 2.97 -0.32
CA VAL A 73 -11.20 3.81 -0.22
C VAL A 73 -10.11 3.23 -1.10
N LEU A 74 -9.90 1.92 -1.03
CA LEU A 74 -8.87 1.24 -1.82
C LEU A 74 -9.11 1.39 -3.33
N HIS A 75 -10.33 1.17 -3.79
CA HIS A 75 -10.71 1.32 -5.20
C HIS A 75 -10.47 2.74 -5.70
N ARG A 76 -10.88 3.75 -4.92
CA ARG A 76 -10.65 5.16 -5.25
C ARG A 76 -9.16 5.46 -5.37
N ASP A 77 -8.38 5.08 -4.36
CA ASP A 77 -6.95 5.37 -4.33
C ASP A 77 -6.19 4.67 -5.47
N ILE A 78 -6.48 3.38 -5.73
CA ILE A 78 -5.90 2.63 -6.85
C ILE A 78 -6.25 3.28 -8.18
N SER A 79 -7.51 3.72 -8.36
CA SER A 79 -7.92 4.37 -9.60
C SER A 79 -7.15 5.67 -9.84
N GLN A 80 -6.97 6.49 -8.80
CA GLN A 80 -6.18 7.72 -8.88
C GLN A 80 -4.70 7.45 -9.18
N ILE A 81 -4.12 6.41 -8.57
CA ILE A 81 -2.74 6.00 -8.84
C ILE A 81 -2.59 5.58 -10.31
N CYS A 82 -3.51 4.76 -10.83
CA CYS A 82 -3.51 4.33 -12.23
C CYS A 82 -3.77 5.45 -13.25
N GLU A 83 -4.40 6.55 -12.84
CA GLU A 83 -4.58 7.75 -13.68
C GLU A 83 -3.32 8.62 -13.71
N GLN A 84 -2.51 8.59 -12.66
CA GLN A 84 -1.32 9.42 -12.51
C GLN A 84 -0.09 8.86 -13.26
N TYR A 85 -0.01 7.55 -13.44
CA TYR A 85 1.14 6.83 -14.02
C TYR A 85 0.73 6.06 -15.27
#